data_AF-A0A7W9DQ52-F1
#
_entry.id   AF-A0A7W9DQ52-F1
#
_cell.length_a   1.000
_cell.length_b   1.000
_cell.length_c   1.000
_cell.angle_alpha   90.00
_cell.angle_beta   90.00
_cell.angle_gamma   90.00
#
_symmetry.space_group_name_H-M   'P 1'
#
loop_
_entity.id
_entity.type
_entity.pdbx_description
1 polymer ?
#
loop_
_entity_poly.entity_id
_entity_poly.type
_entity_poly.pdbx_seq_one_letter_code
_entity_poly.pdbx_strand_id
1 'polypeptide(L)' 'MEASEDEYYTINEVCIKLKLSRLTITRAIRDGRLRAIKNHPAKPGRVRIPVAAYEQYERDRAIKAAS' A
#
# COMPACT_ATOMS: atom_id res chain seq x y z
N MET A 1 -3.58 15.23 -21.74
CA MET A 1 -3.14 14.91 -20.36
C MET A 1 -4.26 14.09 -19.75
N GLU A 2 -4.29 12.79 -20.08
CA GLU A 2 -5.27 11.87 -19.51
C GLU A 2 -4.81 11.51 -18.10
N ALA A 3 -5.64 11.84 -17.12
CA ALA A 3 -5.43 11.46 -15.74
C ALA A 3 -5.42 9.93 -15.68
N SER A 4 -4.24 9.37 -15.46
CA SER A 4 -3.99 7.94 -15.36
C SER A 4 -5.03 7.29 -14.46
N GLU A 5 -5.68 6.25 -14.98
CA GLU A 5 -6.53 5.32 -14.24
C GLU A 5 -5.93 5.11 -12.85
N ASP A 6 -6.71 5.33 -11.78
CA ASP A 6 -6.21 5.21 -10.41
C ASP A 6 -5.48 3.87 -10.23
N GLU A 7 -4.15 3.89 -10.29
CA GLU A 7 -3.35 2.68 -10.16
C GLU A 7 -3.35 2.25 -8.70
N TYR A 8 -3.68 0.98 -8.47
CA TYR A 8 -3.72 0.38 -7.14
C TYR A 8 -2.88 -0.88 -7.14
N TYR A 9 -2.08 -1.05 -6.08
CA TYR A 9 -1.44 -2.31 -5.77
C TYR A 9 -2.29 -3.14 -4.83
N THR A 10 -2.25 -4.45 -5.02
CA THR A 10 -2.70 -5.41 -4.01
C THR A 10 -1.64 -5.59 -2.92
N ILE A 11 -2.06 -6.14 -1.78
CA ILE A 11 -1.12 -6.47 -0.69
C ILE A 11 0.04 -7.34 -1.19
N ASN A 12 -0.21 -8.31 -2.08
CA ASN A 12 0.84 -9.20 -2.59
C ASN A 12 1.86 -8.44 -3.43
N GLU A 13 1.44 -7.52 -4.29
CA GLU A 13 2.35 -6.70 -5.09
C GLU A 13 3.21 -5.79 -4.21
N VAL A 14 2.60 -5.16 -3.20
CA VAL A 14 3.35 -4.36 -2.22
C VAL A 14 4.34 -5.21 -1.42
N CYS A 15 3.97 -6.43 -1.04
CA CYS A 15 4.87 -7.37 -0.38
C CYS A 15 6.10 -7.70 -1.24
N ILE A 16 5.89 -7.95 -2.54
CA ILE A 16 6.98 -8.26 -3.48
C ILE A 16 7.87 -7.04 -3.67
N LYS A 17 7.29 -5.86 -3.93
CA LYS A 17 8.02 -4.62 -4.18
C LYS A 17 8.84 -4.16 -2.97
N LEU A 18 8.24 -4.16 -1.78
CA LEU A 18 8.92 -3.75 -0.55
C LEU A 18 9.74 -4.86 0.10
N LYS A 19 9.70 -6.08 -0.44
CA LYS A 19 10.25 -7.30 0.14
C LYS A 19 9.84 -7.49 1.61
N LEU A 20 8.57 -7.23 1.90
CA LEU A 20 7.99 -7.30 3.23
C LEU A 20 6.96 -8.41 3.34
N SER A 21 6.90 -9.06 4.49
CA SER A 21 5.87 -10.05 4.78
C SER A 21 4.47 -9.43 4.75
N ARG A 22 3.49 -10.23 4.34
CA ARG A 22 2.06 -9.86 4.34
C ARG A 22 1.59 -9.35 5.70
N LEU A 23 2.09 -9.94 6.78
CA LEU A 23 1.81 -9.49 8.15
C LEU A 23 2.28 -8.05 8.38
N THR A 24 3.49 -7.69 7.93
CA THR A 24 4.05 -6.35 8.09
C THR A 24 3.22 -5.31 7.33
N ILE A 25 2.86 -5.59 6.08
CA ILE A 25 1.99 -4.71 5.29
C ILE A 25 0.61 -4.57 5.94
N THR A 26 0.03 -5.68 6.42
CA THR A 26 -1.27 -5.67 7.10
C THR A 26 -1.22 -4.86 8.40
N ARG A 27 -0.13 -4.96 9.18
CA ARG A 27 0.12 -4.12 10.36
C ARG A 27 0.27 -2.66 9.97
N ALA A 28 1.06 -2.33 8.96
CA ALA A 28 1.22 -0.94 8.49
C ALA A 28 -0.12 -0.31 8.08
N ILE A 29 -1.01 -1.09 7.44
CA ILE A 29 -2.37 -0.65 7.12
C ILE A 29 -3.23 -0.47 8.38
N ARG A 30 -3.12 -1.38 9.35
CA ARG A 30 -3.86 -1.32 10.62
C ARG A 30 -3.41 -0.14 11.49
N ASP A 31 -2.11 0.14 11.53
CA ASP A 31 -1.50 1.27 12.23
C ASP A 31 -1.72 2.61 11.51
N GLY A 32 -2.32 2.61 10.31
CA GLY A 32 -2.56 3.82 9.52
C GLY A 32 -1.33 4.38 8.81
N ARG A 33 -0.17 3.71 8.90
CA ARG A 33 1.07 4.09 8.19
C ARG A 33 1.00 3.87 6.68
N LEU A 34 0.18 2.92 6.24
CA LEU A 34 -0.07 2.65 4.82
C LEU A 34 -1.56 2.78 4.53
N ARG A 35 -1.93 3.79 3.74
CA ARG A 35 -3.32 4.03 3.37
C ARG A 35 -3.80 2.95 2.40
N ALA A 36 -4.91 2.30 2.73
CA ALA A 36 -5.51 1.28 1.89
C ALA A 36 -7.04 1.42 1.86
N ILE A 37 -7.62 1.16 0.69
CA ILE A 37 -9.06 1.16 0.44
C ILE A 37 -9.56 -0.28 0.62
N LYS A 38 -10.45 -0.49 1.58
CA LYS A 38 -10.99 -1.82 1.95
C LYS A 38 -12.34 -2.14 1.30
N ASN A 39 -12.91 -1.22 0.53
CA ASN A 39 -14.24 -1.36 -0.05
C ASN A 39 -14.16 -1.64 -1.54
N HIS A 40 -14.13 -2.92 -1.91
CA HIS A 40 -14.69 -3.31 -3.20
C HIS A 40 -16.11 -3.82 -2.95
N PRO A 41 -17.17 -3.12 -3.43
CA PRO A 41 -18.55 -3.53 -3.18
C PRO A 41 -18.85 -4.94 -3.72
N ALA A 42 -18.14 -5.38 -4.77
CA ALA A 42 -18.29 -6.74 -5.31
C ALA A 42 -17.40 -7.81 -4.66
N LYS A 43 -16.42 -7.43 -3.81
CA LYS A 43 -15.46 -8.37 -3.17
C LYS A 43 -15.05 -7.87 -1.78
N PRO A 44 -15.93 -8.03 -0.76
CA PRO A 44 -15.58 -7.72 0.62
C PRO A 44 -14.33 -8.52 1.01
N GLY A 45 -13.24 -7.83 1.32
CA GLY A 45 -11.95 -8.44 1.67
C GLY A 45 -10.79 -8.13 0.72
N ARG A 46 -11.04 -7.54 -0.45
CA ARG A 46 -9.95 -7.11 -1.35
C ARG A 46 -9.45 -5.72 -0.95
N VAL A 47 -8.25 -5.69 -0.38
CA VAL A 47 -7.57 -4.44 -0.02
C VAL A 47 -6.81 -3.91 -1.23
N ARG A 48 -7.07 -2.64 -1.60
CA ARG A 48 -6.36 -1.90 -2.65
C ARG A 48 -5.52 -0.80 -2.01
N ILE A 49 -4.25 -0.72 -2.39
CA ILE A 49 -3.30 0.27 -1.89
C ILE A 49 -3.03 1.22 -3.05
N PRO A 50 -3.46 2.50 -2.97
CA PRO A 50 -3.16 3.47 -4.02
C PRO A 50 -1.65 3.60 -4.23
N VAL A 51 -1.18 3.75 -5.47
CA VAL A 51 0.25 3.94 -5.76
C VAL A 51 0.84 5.11 -4.96
N ALA A 52 0.13 6.23 -4.87
CA ALA A 52 0.55 7.38 -4.06
C ALA A 52 0.77 7.02 -2.57
N ALA A 53 -0.07 6.16 -2.01
CA ALA A 53 0.08 5.69 -0.63
C ALA A 53 1.28 4.75 -0.49
N TYR A 54 1.51 3.90 -1.49
CA TYR A 54 2.70 3.05 -1.55
C TYR A 54 3.98 3.88 -1.60
N GLU A 55 4.08 4.86 -2.50
CA GLU A 55 5.27 5.69 -2.67
C GLU A 55 5.57 6.50 -1.41
N GLN A 56 4.54 7.07 -0.79
CA GLN A 56 4.70 7.80 0.46
C GLN A 56 5.25 6.90 1.58
N TYR A 57 4.74 5.68 1.69
CA TYR A 57 5.22 4.70 2.66
C TYR A 57 6.65 4.23 2.38
N GLU A 58 7.02 4.06 1.11
CA GLU A 58 8.39 3.75 0.71
C GLU A 58 9.36 4.86 1.11
N ARG A 59 9.00 6.13 0.85
CA ARG A 59 9.79 7.30 1.26
C ARG A 59 9.93 7.40 2.78
N ASP A 60 8.85 7.24 3.52
CA ASP A 60 8.86 7.28 5.00
C ASP A 60 9.81 6.22 5.58
N ARG A 61 9.78 5.01 4.99
CA ARG A 61 10.72 3.94 5.34
C ARG A 61 12.17 4.27 5.00
N ALA A 62 12.43 4.90 3.85
CA ALA A 62 13.78 5.30 3.47
C ALA A 62 14.33 6.37 4.42
N ILE A 63 13.52 7.35 4.81
CA ILE A 63 13.90 8.38 5.79
C ILE A 63 14.21 7.75 7.15
N LYS A 64 13.34 6.83 7.62
CA LYS A 64 13.55 6.14 8.89
C LYS A 64 14.75 5.19 8.90
N ALA A 65 15.13 4.63 7.75
CA ALA A 65 16.32 3.78 7.63
C ALA A 65 17.63 4.60 7.57
N ALA A 66 17.54 5.87 7.19
CA ALA A 66 18.67 6.80 7.12
C ALA A 66 18.88 7.63 8.40
N SER A 67 17.93 7.57 9.35
CA SER A 67 18.01 8.22 10.67
C SER A 67 18.43 7.21 11.73
#